data_AF-A0A1G1SUK2-F1
#
_entry.id   AF-A0A1G1SUK2-F1
#
_cell.length_a   1.000
_cell.length_b   1.000
_cell.length_c   1.000
_cell.angle_alpha   90.00
_cell.angle_beta   90.00
_cell.angle_gamma   90.00
#
_symmetry.space_group_name_H-M   'P 1'
#
loop_
_entity.id
_entity.type
_entity.pdbx_description
1 polymer ?
#
loop_
_entity_poly.entity_id
_entity_poly.type
_entity_poly.pdbx_seq_one_letter_code
_entity_poly.pdbx_strand_id
1 'polypeptide(L)'
;MWIGLALLAAGFITMMFGDKENYGEDFVGITLGPLLLVAGFCVEFAAIMVRDKSLVVAPAAPVAPLSTPVATTAPVAAPVAAPAYKRL
;
A
#
# COMPACT_ATOMS: atom_id res chain seq x y z
N MET A 1 -13.46 -1.38 -12.26
CA MET A 1 -12.51 -2.04 -11.36
C MET A 1 -11.60 -2.99 -12.12
N TRP A 2 -12.06 -4.12 -12.68
CA TRP A 2 -11.15 -4.99 -13.45
C TRP A 2 -10.84 -4.48 -14.86
N ILE A 3 -11.83 -3.90 -15.54
CA ILE A 3 -11.67 -3.41 -16.91
C ILE A 3 -10.75 -2.19 -16.98
N GLY A 4 -10.87 -1.22 -16.07
CA GLY A 4 -9.96 -0.08 -16.05
C GLY A 4 -8.54 -0.47 -15.60
N LEU A 5 -8.40 -1.42 -14.68
CA LEU A 5 -7.09 -2.02 -14.36
C LEU A 5 -6.44 -2.69 -15.57
N ALA A 6 -7.22 -3.43 -16.37
CA ALA A 6 -6.72 -4.04 -17.61
C ALA A 6 -6.29 -2.99 -18.64
N LEU A 7 -7.04 -1.88 -18.77
CA LEU A 7 -6.68 -0.74 -19.63
C LEU A 7 -5.38 -0.05 -19.18
N LEU A 8 -5.21 0.17 -17.87
CA LEU A 8 -3.97 0.73 -17.32
C LEU A 8 -2.78 -0.20 -17.62
N ALA A 9 -2.94 -1.50 -17.36
CA ALA A 9 -1.91 -2.49 -17.69
C ALA A 9 -1.60 -2.51 -19.19
N ALA A 10 -2.63 -2.48 -20.05
CA ALA A 10 -2.46 -2.42 -21.49
C ALA A 10 -1.70 -1.17 -21.94
N GLY A 11 -1.94 0.00 -21.33
CA GLY A 11 -1.22 1.25 -21.60
C GLY A 11 0.27 1.17 -21.25
N PHE A 12 0.62 0.60 -20.10
CA PHE A 12 2.02 0.33 -19.75
C PHE A 12 2.68 -0.68 -20.68
N ILE A 13 1.96 -1.76 -21.02
CA ILE A 13 2.46 -2.79 -21.93
C ILE A 13 2.68 -2.20 -23.33
N THR A 14 1.75 -1.41 -23.86
CA THR A 14 1.92 -0.78 -25.20
C THR A 14 3.14 0.15 -25.24
N MET A 15 3.44 0.84 -24.14
CA MET A 15 4.67 1.62 -24.02
C MET A 15 5.93 0.76 -24.12
N MET A 16 5.94 -0.44 -23.51
CA MET A 16 7.06 -1.38 -23.62
C MET A 16 7.20 -1.98 -25.03
N PHE A 17 6.10 -2.14 -25.77
CA PHE A 17 6.12 -2.67 -27.14
C PHE A 17 6.54 -1.64 -28.20
N GLY A 18 6.43 -0.34 -27.89
CA GLY A 18 6.81 0.77 -28.77
C GLY A 18 8.33 1.03 -28.89
N ASP A 19 9.17 0.18 -28.28
CA ASP A 19 10.63 0.35 -28.24
C ASP A 19 11.32 -0.20 -29.51
N LYS A 20 10.66 -0.12 -30.68
CA LYS A 20 11.21 -0.62 -31.96
C LYS A 20 12.00 0.46 -32.71
N GLU A 21 11.63 1.72 -32.55
CA GLU A 21 12.33 2.91 -33.07
C GLU A 21 13.31 3.47 -32.03
N ASN A 22 14.42 4.07 -32.50
CA ASN A 22 15.36 4.76 -31.61
C ASN A 22 14.61 5.90 -30.90
N TYR A 23 14.59 5.88 -29.56
CA TYR A 23 13.89 6.83 -28.67
C TYR A 23 12.39 6.61 -28.45
N GLY A 24 11.79 5.56 -29.01
CA GLY A 24 10.38 5.23 -28.73
C GLY A 24 9.38 6.28 -29.23
N GLU A 25 9.72 6.98 -30.31
CA GLU A 25 8.82 7.94 -31.00
C GLU A 25 7.70 7.26 -31.79
N ASP A 26 7.61 5.93 -31.72
CA ASP A 26 6.50 5.18 -32.26
C ASP A 26 5.17 5.66 -31.67
N PHE A 27 4.19 5.91 -32.54
CA PHE A 27 2.83 6.33 -32.15
C PHE A 27 2.24 5.44 -31.05
N VAL A 28 2.54 4.14 -31.09
CA VAL A 28 2.07 3.14 -30.13
C VAL A 28 2.59 3.41 -28.72
N GLY A 29 3.86 3.78 -28.57
CA GLY A 29 4.47 4.04 -27.28
C GLY A 29 4.12 5.42 -26.74
N ILE A 30 4.39 6.47 -27.53
CA ILE A 30 4.33 7.85 -27.07
C ILE A 30 2.90 8.44 -27.11
N THR A 31 2.03 7.97 -28.00
CA THR A 31 0.67 8.52 -28.16
C THR A 31 -0.38 7.55 -27.61
N LEU A 32 -0.39 6.30 -28.08
CA LEU A 32 -1.41 5.32 -27.71
C LEU A 32 -1.26 4.86 -26.24
N GLY A 33 -0.03 4.67 -25.76
CA GLY A 33 0.24 4.30 -24.37
C GLY A 33 -0.36 5.29 -23.35
N PRO A 34 0.01 6.58 -23.39
CA PRO A 34 -0.60 7.61 -22.54
C PRO A 34 -2.11 7.75 -22.72
N LEU A 35 -2.64 7.57 -23.93
CA LEU A 35 -4.09 7.63 -24.18
C LEU A 35 -4.84 6.50 -23.48
N LEU A 36 -4.29 5.28 -23.51
CA LEU A 36 -4.85 4.13 -22.79
C LEU A 36 -4.78 4.30 -21.27
N LEU A 37 -3.73 4.94 -20.74
CA LEU A 37 -3.61 5.26 -19.32
C LEU A 37 -4.70 6.25 -18.87
N VAL A 38 -4.92 7.33 -19.63
CA VAL A 38 -6.00 8.29 -19.35
C VAL A 38 -7.36 7.61 -19.45
N ALA A 39 -7.61 6.83 -20.50
CA ALA A 39 -8.86 6.09 -20.67
C ALA A 39 -9.11 5.09 -19.53
N GLY A 40 -8.09 4.33 -19.12
CA GLY A 40 -8.18 3.39 -18.00
C GLY A 40 -8.53 4.09 -16.69
N PHE A 41 -7.93 5.26 -16.44
CA PHE A 41 -8.25 6.06 -15.26
C PHE A 41 -9.67 6.64 -15.31
N CYS A 42 -10.11 7.17 -16.46
CA CYS A 42 -11.48 7.64 -16.67
C CYS A 42 -12.50 6.51 -16.46
N VAL A 43 -12.21 5.30 -16.93
CA VAL A 43 -13.08 4.13 -16.74
C VAL A 43 -13.19 3.73 -15.27
N GLU A 44 -12.10 3.75 -14.51
CA GLU A 44 -12.18 3.51 -13.05
C GLU A 44 -12.92 4.63 -12.32
N PHE A 45 -12.68 5.88 -12.70
CA PHE A 45 -13.37 7.03 -12.13
C PHE A 45 -14.89 6.94 -12.37
N ALA A 46 -15.30 6.63 -13.60
CA ALA A 46 -16.69 6.39 -13.95
C ALA A 46 -17.26 5.15 -13.23
N ALA A 47 -16.49 4.07 -13.11
CA ALA A 47 -16.92 2.87 -12.41
C ALA A 47 -17.18 3.13 -10.92
N ILE A 48 -16.43 4.05 -10.28
CA ILE A 48 -16.70 4.48 -8.89
C ILE A 48 -17.95 5.36 -8.85
N MET A 49 -18.09 6.33 -9.76
CA MET A 49 -19.25 7.23 -9.77
C MET A 49 -20.58 6.52 -10.05
N VAL A 50 -20.57 5.47 -10.88
CA VAL A 50 -21.77 4.67 -11.20
C VAL A 50 -22.05 3.60 -10.15
N ARG A 51 -21.07 3.27 -9.29
CA ARG A 51 -21.26 2.21 -8.30
C ARG A 51 -22.07 2.70 -7.11
N ASP A 52 -23.39 2.50 -7.19
CA ASP A 52 -24.30 2.61 -6.06
C ASP A 52 -24.10 1.41 -5.13
N LYS A 53 -23.39 1.67 -4.04
CA LYS A 53 -23.05 0.78 -2.92
C LYS A 53 -24.00 -0.42 -2.72
N SER A 54 -23.48 -1.62 -2.95
CA SER A 54 -23.89 -2.84 -2.23
C SER A 54 -22.65 -3.56 -1.74
N LEU A 55 -22.19 -3.16 -0.56
CA LEU A 55 -21.29 -3.93 0.30
C LEU A 55 -21.88 -3.85 1.71
N VAL A 56 -23.05 -4.45 1.89
CA VAL A 56 -23.34 -5.09 3.18
C VAL A 56 -22.44 -6.32 3.22
N VAL A 57 -21.37 -6.24 3.99
CA VAL A 57 -20.87 -7.28 4.90
C VAL A 57 -19.60 -6.73 5.55
N ALA A 58 -19.77 -6.30 6.80
CA ALA A 58 -18.87 -6.61 7.90
C ALA A 58 -19.71 -6.45 9.18
N PRO A 59 -20.40 -7.50 9.67
CA PRO A 59 -20.79 -7.48 11.06
C PRO A 59 -19.51 -7.31 11.88
N ALA A 60 -19.45 -6.27 12.70
CA ALA A 60 -18.36 -6.06 13.63
C ALA A 60 -18.13 -7.38 14.39
N ALA A 61 -16.96 -8.01 14.19
CA ALA A 61 -16.57 -9.12 15.03
C ALA A 61 -16.59 -8.61 16.48
N PRO A 62 -17.25 -9.31 17.43
CA PRO A 62 -17.21 -8.89 18.82
C PRO A 62 -15.75 -8.93 19.26
N VAL A 63 -15.20 -7.75 19.56
CA VAL A 63 -13.88 -7.61 20.17
C VAL A 63 -13.95 -8.24 21.55
N ALA A 64 -13.49 -9.49 21.67
CA ALA A 64 -13.23 -10.07 22.98
C ALA A 64 -12.15 -9.21 23.66
N PRO A 65 -12.35 -8.76 24.92
CA PRO A 65 -11.34 -7.98 25.60
C PRO A 65 -10.08 -8.82 25.73
N LEU A 66 -8.99 -8.28 25.20
CA LEU A 66 -7.67 -8.88 25.21
C LEU A 66 -7.13 -8.76 26.64
N SER A 67 -7.42 -9.77 27.48
CA SER A 67 -6.85 -9.89 28.82
C SER A 67 -5.38 -10.24 28.71
N THR A 68 -4.51 -9.24 28.57
CA THR A 68 -3.07 -9.43 28.78
C THR A 68 -2.83 -9.56 30.28
N PRO A 69 -2.38 -10.71 30.82
CA PRO A 69 -1.84 -10.73 32.17
C PRO A 69 -0.56 -9.90 32.16
N VAL A 70 -0.59 -8.75 32.85
CA VAL A 70 0.63 -8.01 33.20
C VAL A 70 1.45 -8.94 34.07
N ALA A 71 2.59 -9.41 33.54
CA ALA A 71 3.59 -10.09 34.32
C ALA A 71 4.13 -9.09 35.36
N THR A 72 3.86 -9.37 36.63
CA THR A 72 4.40 -8.63 37.76
C THR A 72 5.92 -8.83 37.79
N THR A 73 6.68 -7.93 37.15
CA THR A 73 8.12 -7.87 37.37
C THR A 73 8.35 -7.24 38.74
N ALA A 74 8.63 -8.08 39.74
CA ALA A 74 9.09 -7.65 41.04
C ALA A 74 10.33 -6.74 40.89
N PRO A 75 10.43 -5.63 41.66
CA PRO A 75 11.58 -4.75 41.57
C PRO A 75 12.81 -5.45 42.15
N VAL A 76 13.80 -5.72 41.30
CA VAL A 76 15.14 -6.15 41.74
C VAL A 76 15.76 -4.96 42.48
N ALA A 77 15.93 -5.11 43.80
CA ALA A 77 16.58 -4.13 44.65
C ALA A 77 18.02 -3.87 44.16
N ALA A 78 18.32 -2.62 43.79
CA ALA A 78 19.66 -2.20 43.43
C ALA A 78 20.60 -2.33 44.64
N PRO A 79 21.81 -2.90 44.48
CA PRO A 79 22.79 -2.94 45.56
C PRO A 79 23.30 -1.52 45.84
N VAL A 80 23.14 -1.11 47.10
CA VAL A 80 23.53 0.18 47.67
C VAL A 80 25.03 0.41 47.51
N ALA A 81 25.41 1.55 46.94
CA ALA A 81 26.79 2.00 46.78
C ALA A 81 27.42 2.37 48.13
N ALA A 82 28.67 1.97 48.36
CA ALA A 82 29.53 2.53 49.40
C ALA A 82 30.78 3.16 48.72
N PRO A 83 31.06 4.47 48.89
CA PRO A 83 32.25 5.10 48.33
C PRO A 83 33.37 5.09 49.37
N ALA A 84 34.57 4.62 49.03
CA ALA A 84 35.76 4.97 49.81
C ALA A 84 37.06 4.64 49.05
N TYR A 85 37.73 5.69 48.60
CA TYR A 85 39.13 5.71 48.22
C TYR A 85 40.03 5.23 49.37
N LYS A 86 41.13 4.52 49.06
CA LYS A 86 42.36 4.66 49.86
C LYS A 86 43.59 4.59 48.98
N ARG A 87 44.27 5.74 48.94
CA ARG A 87 45.61 5.96 48.42
C ARG A 87 46.61 5.19 49.29
N LEU A 88 47.55 4.49 48.65
CA LEU A 88 48.93 4.25 49.06
C LEU A 88 49.70 3.75 47.85
#